data_AF-A0AA91DCQ6-F1
#
_entry.id   AF-A0AA91DCQ6-F1
#
_cell.length_a   1.000
_cell.length_b   1.000
_cell.length_c   1.000
_cell.angle_alpha   90.00
_cell.angle_beta   90.00
_cell.angle_gamma   90.00
#
_symmetry.space_group_name_H-M   'P 1'
#
loop_
_entity.id
_entity.type
_entity.pdbx_description
1 polymer ?
#
loop_
_entity_poly.entity_id
_entity_poly.type
_entity_poly.pdbx_seq_one_letter_code
_entity_poly.pdbx_strand_id
1 'polypeptide(L)'
;MVLVLFLMALVASAGLMLTEGVEDQAKYDETKRRMELIRKAIVGDPTRTINGAPEIVGFVADMGRLPNCLRELAEAFDCTSPGSPLPTSAFDSNSGLLAGWRGPYIALLPDSDGELRIRDGYENDDGGVDFGWGFSNDGTQIQLQSYGLNSVADGGTPIDDYPVGASVTVVTPLINPFDYSVTFQSWASVTIRFANTGSNPVSIAQNSLRLVLSFADDSQPGAIGTAESAPFPAASLNTPSSMISVAVTNGQTLTVPSGTTLSGSALSIAAGDLVFDAGTNHRITLSASSGAEVPAGSTITGTQVTIGSDGFVELPSSTQLTLISPFASLPDTMGHFSLSIVCNDPANPNAVDGKRYDGDCTRYGTDAAPVAYTPTNQPYLFRAAPRGTPILPPSPLTWTIK
;
A
#
# COMPACT_ATOMS: atom_id res chain seq x y z
N MET A 1 -64.50 -42.74 14.84
CA MET A 1 -63.97 -41.50 14.22
C MET A 1 -63.16 -40.64 15.18
N VAL A 2 -63.63 -40.40 16.41
CA VAL A 2 -62.92 -39.53 17.40
C VAL A 2 -61.47 -39.99 17.69
N LEU A 3 -61.22 -41.30 17.80
CA LEU A 3 -59.88 -41.85 18.00
C LEU A 3 -58.91 -41.51 16.87
N VAL A 4 -59.38 -41.55 15.62
CA VAL A 4 -58.54 -41.28 14.45
C VAL A 4 -58.20 -39.80 14.37
N LEU A 5 -59.14 -38.92 14.69
CA LEU A 5 -58.89 -37.48 14.77
C LEU A 5 -57.88 -37.14 15.87
N PHE A 6 -57.97 -37.81 17.03
CA PHE A 6 -57.00 -37.65 18.10
C PHE A 6 -55.58 -38.09 17.69
N LEU A 7 -55.46 -39.25 17.03
CA LEU A 7 -54.16 -39.74 16.55
C LEU A 7 -53.58 -38.87 15.43
N MET A 8 -54.41 -38.36 14.52
CA MET A 8 -53.96 -37.44 13.47
C MET A 8 -53.49 -36.10 14.05
N ALA A 9 -54.18 -35.57 15.07
CA ALA A 9 -53.75 -34.36 15.76
C ALA A 9 -52.43 -34.56 16.51
N LEU A 10 -52.24 -35.73 17.15
CA LEU A 10 -51.00 -36.05 17.86
C LEU A 10 -49.82 -36.21 16.91
N VAL A 11 -50.01 -36.93 15.79
CA VAL A 11 -48.98 -37.10 14.75
C VAL A 11 -48.64 -35.76 14.08
N ALA A 12 -49.64 -34.92 13.78
CA ALA A 12 -49.40 -33.58 13.24
C ALA A 12 -48.64 -32.68 14.22
N SER A 13 -48.98 -32.71 15.51
CA SER A 13 -48.29 -31.93 16.55
C SER A 13 -46.85 -32.40 16.77
N ALA A 14 -46.61 -33.71 16.76
CA ALA A 14 -45.26 -34.27 16.88
C ALA A 14 -44.40 -33.95 15.63
N GLY A 15 -45.02 -33.87 14.45
CA GLY A 15 -44.36 -33.46 13.21
C GLY A 15 -43.82 -32.03 13.27
N LEU A 16 -44.60 -31.09 13.81
CA LEU A 16 -44.21 -29.68 13.94
C LEU A 16 -43.03 -29.47 14.90
N MET A 17 -43.04 -30.16 16.06
CA MET A 17 -41.94 -30.06 17.04
C MET A 17 -40.61 -30.59 16.51
N LEU A 18 -40.63 -31.52 15.55
CA LEU A 18 -39.41 -32.07 14.93
C LEU A 18 -38.85 -31.17 13.82
N THR A 19 -39.66 -30.27 13.26
CA THR A 19 -39.23 -29.37 12.18
C THR A 19 -38.65 -28.06 12.68
N GLU A 20 -39.15 -27.53 13.82
CA GLU A 20 -38.69 -26.25 14.40
C GLU A 20 -37.18 -26.25 14.67
N GLY A 21 -36.65 -27.28 15.35
CA GLY A 21 -35.22 -27.36 15.66
C GLY A 21 -34.31 -27.51 14.44
N VAL A 22 -34.82 -28.01 13.31
CA VAL A 22 -34.05 -28.12 12.04
C VAL A 22 -34.01 -26.78 11.33
N GLU A 23 -35.11 -26.04 11.33
CA GLU A 23 -35.19 -24.71 10.73
C GLU A 23 -34.28 -23.72 11.45
N ASP A 24 -34.31 -23.67 12.79
CA ASP A 24 -33.47 -22.76 13.57
C ASP A 24 -31.98 -23.04 13.37
N GLN A 25 -31.59 -24.33 13.32
CA GLN A 25 -30.22 -24.71 13.01
C GLN A 25 -29.81 -24.26 11.60
N ALA A 26 -30.69 -24.40 10.62
CA ALA A 26 -30.42 -23.95 9.25
C ALA A 26 -30.24 -22.43 9.15
N LYS A 27 -31.08 -21.65 9.85
CA LYS A 27 -30.96 -20.18 9.91
C LYS A 27 -29.67 -19.76 10.60
N TYR A 28 -29.34 -20.40 11.71
CA TYR A 28 -28.08 -20.16 12.43
C TYR A 28 -26.83 -20.43 11.58
N ASP A 29 -26.82 -21.55 10.85
CA ASP A 29 -25.72 -21.90 9.96
C ASP A 29 -25.63 -20.93 8.77
N GLU A 30 -26.76 -20.46 8.25
CA GLU A 30 -26.79 -19.41 7.22
C GLU A 30 -26.28 -18.06 7.76
N THR A 31 -26.64 -17.66 8.98
CA THR A 31 -26.11 -16.47 9.65
C THR A 31 -24.58 -16.53 9.74
N LYS A 32 -24.00 -17.65 10.18
CA LYS A 32 -22.55 -17.85 10.19
C LYS A 32 -21.92 -17.73 8.82
N ARG A 33 -22.54 -18.35 7.81
CA ARG A 33 -22.08 -18.29 6.43
C ARG A 33 -22.07 -16.86 5.91
N ARG A 34 -23.11 -16.07 6.18
CA ARG A 34 -23.20 -14.66 5.76
C ARG A 34 -22.17 -13.79 6.45
N MET A 35 -21.91 -14.01 7.74
CA MET A 35 -20.80 -13.35 8.45
C MET A 35 -19.45 -13.62 7.79
N GLU A 36 -19.19 -14.86 7.39
CA GLU A 36 -17.94 -15.21 6.70
C GLU A 36 -17.87 -14.56 5.31
N LEU A 37 -19.00 -14.46 4.59
CA LEU A 37 -19.06 -13.72 3.33
C LEU A 37 -18.77 -12.23 3.53
N ILE A 38 -19.34 -11.61 4.57
CA ILE A 38 -19.05 -10.22 4.95
C ILE A 38 -17.56 -10.06 5.28
N ARG A 39 -17.00 -10.96 6.07
CA ARG A 39 -15.56 -10.96 6.40
C ARG A 39 -14.69 -10.96 5.15
N LYS A 40 -14.97 -11.88 4.22
CA LYS A 40 -14.25 -12.00 2.94
C LYS A 40 -14.47 -10.80 2.03
N ALA A 41 -15.63 -10.15 2.08
CA ALA A 41 -15.88 -8.92 1.33
C ALA A 41 -15.05 -7.74 1.85
N ILE A 42 -14.83 -7.67 3.17
CA ILE A 42 -14.04 -6.59 3.79
C ILE A 42 -12.56 -6.79 3.52
N VAL A 43 -11.99 -7.95 3.89
CA VAL A 43 -10.54 -8.18 3.88
C VAL A 43 -10.03 -9.17 2.81
N GLY A 44 -10.92 -9.71 1.99
CA GLY A 44 -10.56 -10.75 1.02
C GLY A 44 -10.47 -12.15 1.63
N ASP A 45 -10.20 -13.14 0.78
CA ASP A 45 -9.97 -14.53 1.19
C ASP A 45 -8.47 -14.84 1.20
N PRO A 46 -7.84 -15.00 2.38
CA PRO A 46 -6.39 -15.21 2.49
C PRO A 46 -5.95 -16.57 1.93
N THR A 47 -6.88 -17.50 1.69
CA THR A 47 -6.56 -18.82 1.12
C THR A 47 -6.44 -18.80 -0.39
N ARG A 48 -6.95 -17.76 -1.06
CA ARG A 48 -6.86 -17.62 -2.50
C ARG A 48 -5.46 -17.14 -2.87
N THR A 49 -4.80 -17.89 -3.73
CA THR A 49 -3.50 -17.52 -4.27
C THR A 49 -3.55 -17.51 -5.79
N ILE A 50 -2.88 -16.53 -6.37
CA ILE A 50 -2.65 -16.44 -7.81
C ILE A 50 -1.15 -16.55 -8.01
N ASN A 51 -0.71 -17.59 -8.72
CA ASN A 51 0.72 -17.87 -8.96
C ASN A 51 1.54 -17.99 -7.67
N GLY A 52 0.96 -18.55 -6.60
CA GLY A 52 1.64 -18.77 -5.32
C GLY A 52 1.74 -17.53 -4.41
N ALA A 53 1.23 -16.38 -4.85
CA ALA A 53 1.07 -15.18 -4.01
C ALA A 53 -0.39 -15.02 -3.56
N PRO A 54 -0.66 -14.60 -2.32
CA PRO A 54 -2.02 -14.28 -1.88
C PRO A 54 -2.71 -13.28 -2.81
N GLU A 55 -3.97 -13.56 -3.11
CA GLU A 55 -4.84 -12.62 -3.83
C GLU A 55 -5.25 -11.51 -2.86
N ILE A 56 -4.87 -10.26 -3.18
CA ILE A 56 -5.29 -9.09 -2.40
C ILE A 56 -6.52 -8.49 -3.09
N VAL A 57 -7.64 -8.61 -2.40
CA VAL A 57 -8.98 -8.16 -2.83
C VAL A 57 -9.79 -7.77 -1.60
N GLY A 58 -10.91 -7.08 -1.81
CA GLY A 58 -11.84 -6.69 -0.76
C GLY A 58 -11.88 -5.19 -0.57
N PHE A 59 -12.86 -4.74 0.21
CA PHE A 59 -13.12 -3.32 0.44
C PHE A 59 -11.88 -2.59 0.94
N VAL A 60 -11.16 -3.15 1.93
CA VAL A 60 -9.99 -2.49 2.53
C VAL A 60 -8.84 -2.33 1.54
N ALA A 61 -8.61 -3.32 0.66
CA ALA A 61 -7.53 -3.27 -0.31
C ALA A 61 -7.73 -2.20 -1.40
N ASP A 62 -8.98 -1.90 -1.73
CA ASP A 62 -9.35 -0.94 -2.77
C ASP A 62 -9.60 0.47 -2.22
N MET A 63 -10.15 0.55 -1.00
CA MET A 63 -10.58 1.80 -0.36
C MET A 63 -9.58 2.34 0.65
N GLY A 64 -8.58 1.55 1.07
CA GLY A 64 -7.59 1.95 2.08
C GLY A 64 -8.10 1.98 3.52
N ARG A 65 -9.40 1.74 3.76
CA ARG A 65 -10.05 1.81 5.07
C ARG A 65 -11.06 0.68 5.30
N LEU A 66 -11.46 0.49 6.56
CA LEU A 66 -12.61 -0.34 6.92
C LEU A 66 -13.93 0.31 6.47
N PRO A 67 -14.97 -0.47 6.13
CA PRO A 67 -16.28 0.08 5.78
C PRO A 67 -16.95 0.73 7.00
N ASN A 68 -17.71 1.79 6.76
CA ASN A 68 -18.45 2.49 7.82
C ASN A 68 -19.83 1.89 8.10
N CYS A 69 -20.35 1.08 7.17
CA CYS A 69 -21.54 0.25 7.35
C CYS A 69 -21.56 -0.88 6.30
N LEU A 70 -22.44 -1.87 6.45
CA LEU A 70 -22.51 -3.01 5.53
C LEU A 70 -22.98 -2.64 4.12
N ARG A 71 -23.76 -1.56 3.96
CA ARG A 71 -24.22 -1.11 2.64
C ARG A 71 -23.08 -0.78 1.68
N GLU A 72 -21.92 -0.31 2.17
CA GLU A 72 -20.75 -0.03 1.33
C GLU A 72 -20.21 -1.29 0.62
N LEU A 73 -20.51 -2.48 1.15
CA LEU A 73 -20.09 -3.76 0.58
C LEU A 73 -20.99 -4.20 -0.58
N ALA A 74 -22.25 -3.76 -0.59
CA ALA A 74 -23.25 -4.11 -1.60
C ALA A 74 -23.35 -3.06 -2.71
N GLU A 75 -23.15 -1.78 -2.36
CA GLU A 75 -23.40 -0.66 -3.25
C GLU A 75 -22.34 0.43 -3.04
N ALA A 76 -22.17 1.30 -4.04
CA ALA A 76 -21.31 2.48 -3.94
C ALA A 76 -21.97 3.56 -3.08
N PHE A 77 -22.32 3.24 -1.84
CA PHE A 77 -23.00 4.12 -0.88
C PHE A 77 -22.01 4.60 0.18
N ASP A 78 -21.94 5.90 0.46
CA ASP A 78 -21.10 6.44 1.54
C ASP A 78 -21.90 6.59 2.84
N CYS A 79 -21.60 5.77 3.85
CA CYS A 79 -22.33 5.82 5.13
C CYS A 79 -21.99 7.04 5.98
N THR A 80 -20.88 7.74 5.67
CA THR A 80 -20.51 8.97 6.37
C THR A 80 -21.23 10.19 5.80
N SER A 81 -21.60 10.11 4.52
CA SER A 81 -22.28 11.18 3.77
C SER A 81 -23.45 10.63 2.96
N PRO A 82 -24.56 10.24 3.62
CA PRO A 82 -25.73 9.69 2.94
C PRO A 82 -26.23 10.63 1.83
N GLY A 83 -26.32 10.10 0.59
CA GLY A 83 -26.69 10.86 -0.61
C GLY A 83 -25.53 11.12 -1.58
N SER A 84 -24.29 10.87 -1.15
CA SER A 84 -23.11 10.84 -2.02
C SER A 84 -22.68 9.39 -2.26
N PRO A 85 -22.42 8.98 -3.52
CA PRO A 85 -21.86 7.67 -3.76
C PRO A 85 -20.39 7.62 -3.36
N LEU A 86 -19.90 6.42 -3.02
CA LEU A 86 -18.46 6.21 -2.86
C LEU A 86 -17.73 6.51 -4.17
N PRO A 87 -16.53 7.10 -4.12
CA PRO A 87 -15.72 7.33 -5.32
C PRO A 87 -15.43 6.01 -6.02
N THR A 88 -15.85 5.91 -7.27
CA THR A 88 -15.65 4.71 -8.09
C THR A 88 -14.18 4.53 -8.42
N SER A 89 -13.77 3.28 -8.61
CA SER A 89 -12.38 2.98 -8.85
C SER A 89 -11.83 3.67 -10.10
N ALA A 90 -10.76 4.43 -9.95
CA ALA A 90 -10.10 5.13 -11.04
C ALA A 90 -8.62 4.74 -11.14
N PHE A 91 -8.12 4.64 -12.38
CA PHE A 91 -6.70 4.42 -12.63
C PHE A 91 -5.98 5.76 -12.52
N ASP A 92 -5.03 5.86 -11.58
CA ASP A 92 -4.14 7.00 -11.49
C ASP A 92 -2.88 6.73 -12.32
N SER A 93 -2.66 7.54 -13.36
CA SER A 93 -1.52 7.36 -14.26
C SER A 93 -0.18 7.68 -13.60
N ASN A 94 -0.18 8.49 -12.52
CA ASN A 94 1.04 8.89 -11.80
C ASN A 94 1.54 7.81 -10.84
N SER A 95 0.67 7.08 -10.15
CA SER A 95 1.04 5.92 -9.34
C SER A 95 0.94 4.59 -10.09
N GLY A 96 0.16 4.53 -11.18
CA GLY A 96 -0.15 3.27 -11.85
C GLY A 96 -1.06 2.37 -11.01
N LEU A 97 -1.71 2.90 -9.99
CA LEU A 97 -2.63 2.19 -9.11
C LEU A 97 -4.08 2.43 -9.53
N LEU A 98 -4.94 1.52 -9.09
CA LEU A 98 -6.39 1.68 -9.07
C LEU A 98 -6.79 1.85 -7.61
N ALA A 99 -7.55 2.89 -7.29
CA ALA A 99 -8.14 3.09 -5.98
C ALA A 99 -9.58 3.57 -6.10
N GLY A 100 -10.38 3.28 -5.09
CA GLY A 100 -11.82 3.56 -5.05
C GLY A 100 -12.67 2.29 -5.19
N TRP A 101 -13.98 2.47 -5.08
CA TRP A 101 -14.92 1.37 -4.97
C TRP A 101 -15.01 0.61 -6.29
N ARG A 102 -14.66 -0.69 -6.27
CA ARG A 102 -14.54 -1.54 -7.48
C ARG A 102 -15.73 -2.44 -7.74
N GLY A 103 -16.73 -2.42 -6.89
CA GLY A 103 -17.95 -3.15 -7.13
C GLY A 103 -18.61 -3.62 -5.85
N PRO A 104 -19.80 -4.22 -5.99
CA PRO A 104 -20.36 -5.00 -4.89
C PRO A 104 -19.33 -6.07 -4.53
N TYR A 105 -18.79 -5.98 -3.31
CA TYR A 105 -17.90 -6.96 -2.71
C TYR A 105 -18.67 -8.22 -2.29
N ILE A 106 -20.00 -8.11 -2.17
CA ILE A 106 -20.93 -9.21 -1.95
C ILE A 106 -21.94 -9.23 -3.10
N ALA A 107 -22.03 -10.37 -3.78
CA ALA A 107 -23.07 -10.60 -4.78
C ALA A 107 -24.40 -10.88 -4.08
N LEU A 108 -25.38 -10.01 -4.30
CA LEU A 108 -26.73 -10.11 -3.74
C LEU A 108 -27.75 -10.18 -4.87
N LEU A 109 -28.84 -10.90 -4.62
CA LEU A 109 -30.04 -10.77 -5.42
C LEU A 109 -30.91 -9.68 -4.75
N PRO A 110 -31.56 -8.81 -5.54
CA PRO A 110 -32.51 -7.87 -4.98
C PRO A 110 -33.69 -8.60 -4.35
N ASP A 111 -34.20 -8.06 -3.25
CA ASP A 111 -35.45 -8.48 -2.62
C ASP A 111 -36.64 -8.21 -3.57
N SER A 112 -37.85 -8.62 -3.17
CA SER A 112 -39.07 -8.42 -3.98
C SER A 112 -39.38 -6.95 -4.29
N ASP A 113 -38.83 -6.01 -3.52
CA ASP A 113 -38.96 -4.56 -3.71
C ASP A 113 -37.84 -3.96 -4.58
N GLY A 114 -36.85 -4.76 -4.99
CA GLY A 114 -35.74 -4.33 -5.84
C GLY A 114 -34.49 -3.88 -5.09
N GLU A 115 -34.54 -3.79 -3.76
CA GLU A 115 -33.42 -3.32 -2.93
C GLU A 115 -32.43 -4.45 -2.63
N LEU A 116 -31.14 -4.13 -2.56
CA LEU A 116 -30.09 -5.07 -2.15
C LEU A 116 -29.95 -5.05 -0.63
N ARG A 117 -30.11 -6.22 0.01
CA ARG A 117 -29.96 -6.35 1.47
C ARG A 117 -29.09 -7.54 1.84
N ILE A 118 -28.18 -7.31 2.79
CA ILE A 118 -27.37 -8.37 3.40
C ILE A 118 -28.07 -8.79 4.69
N ARG A 119 -29.18 -9.53 4.61
CA ARG A 119 -29.91 -9.98 5.80
C ARG A 119 -29.12 -11.06 6.56
N ASP A 120 -29.49 -11.37 7.79
CA ASP A 120 -29.04 -12.61 8.45
C ASP A 120 -29.93 -13.81 8.09
N GLY A 121 -29.63 -15.00 8.62
CA GLY A 121 -30.42 -16.20 8.37
C GLY A 121 -31.86 -16.14 8.89
N TYR A 122 -32.17 -15.19 9.77
CA TYR A 122 -33.52 -14.94 10.30
C TYR A 122 -34.28 -13.87 9.52
N GLU A 123 -33.66 -13.34 8.45
CA GLU A 123 -34.22 -12.31 7.57
C GLU A 123 -34.50 -10.97 8.26
N ASN A 124 -33.79 -10.69 9.36
CA ASN A 124 -33.90 -9.43 10.07
C ASN A 124 -33.60 -8.23 9.16
N ASP A 125 -34.36 -7.15 9.34
CA ASP A 125 -34.18 -5.87 8.66
C ASP A 125 -34.88 -4.77 9.44
N ASP A 126 -34.11 -3.76 9.81
CA ASP A 126 -34.55 -2.58 10.53
C ASP A 126 -34.79 -1.37 9.60
N GLY A 127 -34.67 -1.58 8.28
CA GLY A 127 -34.67 -0.50 7.28
C GLY A 127 -33.39 0.33 7.28
N GLY A 128 -32.38 -0.08 8.06
CA GLY A 128 -31.12 0.62 8.22
C GLY A 128 -30.12 0.35 7.09
N VAL A 129 -28.93 0.93 7.25
CA VAL A 129 -27.80 0.72 6.34
C VAL A 129 -27.04 -0.59 6.62
N ASP A 130 -27.31 -1.21 7.77
CA ASP A 130 -26.72 -2.48 8.18
C ASP A 130 -27.69 -3.66 8.09
N PHE A 131 -28.88 -3.46 7.51
CA PHE A 131 -29.82 -4.53 7.18
C PHE A 131 -30.20 -5.42 8.37
N GLY A 132 -30.48 -4.82 9.54
CA GLY A 132 -30.81 -5.55 10.77
C GLY A 132 -29.63 -6.18 11.51
N TRP A 133 -28.39 -6.03 11.03
CA TRP A 133 -27.20 -6.42 11.80
C TRP A 133 -26.83 -5.36 12.83
N GLY A 134 -26.39 -5.79 14.00
CA GLY A 134 -25.56 -4.96 14.87
C GLY A 134 -24.19 -4.78 14.27
N PHE A 135 -23.87 -3.56 13.86
CA PHE A 135 -22.58 -3.20 13.27
C PHE A 135 -21.86 -2.17 14.15
N SER A 136 -20.56 -2.38 14.39
CA SER A 136 -19.70 -1.40 15.05
C SER A 136 -18.33 -1.38 14.38
N ASN A 137 -17.84 -0.18 14.11
CA ASN A 137 -16.50 0.09 13.61
C ASN A 137 -15.87 1.18 14.48
N ASP A 138 -14.74 0.88 15.13
CA ASP A 138 -13.99 1.85 15.95
C ASP A 138 -12.75 2.45 15.24
N GLY A 139 -12.59 2.14 13.96
CA GLY A 139 -11.45 2.51 13.12
C GLY A 139 -10.34 1.45 13.09
N THR A 140 -10.32 0.50 14.03
CA THR A 140 -9.29 -0.55 14.12
C THR A 140 -9.84 -1.97 14.03
N GLN A 141 -11.12 -2.15 14.34
CA GLN A 141 -11.81 -3.41 14.31
C GLN A 141 -13.26 -3.22 13.91
N ILE A 142 -13.85 -4.30 13.37
CA ILE A 142 -15.28 -4.38 13.10
C ILE A 142 -15.87 -5.48 13.96
N GLN A 143 -16.88 -5.14 14.74
CA GLN A 143 -17.78 -6.06 15.40
C GLN A 143 -19.07 -6.17 14.60
N LEU A 144 -19.56 -7.40 14.47
CA LEU A 144 -20.80 -7.71 13.77
C LEU A 144 -21.59 -8.73 14.58
N GLN A 145 -22.87 -8.46 14.77
CA GLN A 145 -23.80 -9.30 15.53
C GLN A 145 -25.13 -9.44 14.79
N SER A 146 -25.63 -10.66 14.65
CA SER A 146 -27.02 -10.93 14.28
C SER A 146 -27.86 -10.96 15.54
N TYR A 147 -29.02 -10.30 15.49
CA TYR A 147 -30.02 -10.27 16.57
C TYR A 147 -31.04 -11.42 16.49
N GLY A 148 -30.71 -12.46 15.72
CA GLY A 148 -31.40 -13.75 15.76
C GLY A 148 -32.92 -13.69 15.65
N LEU A 149 -33.60 -14.59 16.35
CA LEU A 149 -35.05 -14.76 16.25
C LEU A 149 -35.85 -13.61 16.90
N ASN A 150 -35.33 -12.98 17.95
CA ASN A 150 -36.04 -11.97 18.72
C ASN A 150 -35.81 -10.54 18.20
N SER A 151 -34.87 -10.35 17.26
CA SER A 151 -34.43 -9.05 16.73
C SER A 151 -33.93 -8.09 17.83
N VAL A 152 -33.43 -8.60 18.95
CA VAL A 152 -32.96 -7.81 20.10
C VAL A 152 -31.59 -8.32 20.58
N ALA A 153 -30.60 -7.43 20.62
CA ALA A 153 -29.35 -7.70 21.32
C ALA A 153 -29.56 -7.65 22.84
N ASP A 154 -29.63 -8.83 23.47
CA ASP A 154 -29.75 -8.96 24.92
C ASP A 154 -28.74 -9.94 25.54
N GLY A 155 -27.88 -10.53 24.71
CA GLY A 155 -26.90 -11.53 25.14
C GLY A 155 -27.57 -12.83 25.55
N GLY A 156 -28.73 -13.12 24.96
CA GLY A 156 -29.53 -14.32 25.17
C GLY A 156 -28.87 -15.59 24.63
N THR A 157 -29.67 -16.50 24.06
CA THR A 157 -29.13 -17.75 23.53
C THR A 157 -28.47 -17.54 22.16
N PRO A 158 -27.65 -18.48 21.65
CA PRO A 158 -27.11 -18.39 20.29
C PRO A 158 -28.15 -18.33 19.15
N ILE A 159 -29.42 -18.65 19.45
CA ILE A 159 -30.56 -18.52 18.52
C ILE A 159 -31.09 -17.08 18.54
N ASP A 160 -31.00 -16.42 19.69
CA ASP A 160 -31.41 -15.03 19.88
C ASP A 160 -30.30 -14.06 19.44
N ASP A 161 -29.03 -14.40 19.65
CA ASP A 161 -27.88 -13.55 19.31
C ASP A 161 -26.70 -14.37 18.79
N TYR A 162 -26.10 -13.94 17.67
CA TYR A 162 -24.84 -14.52 17.23
C TYR A 162 -23.87 -13.51 16.60
N PRO A 163 -22.62 -13.39 17.10
CA PRO A 163 -22.11 -14.00 18.32
C PRO A 163 -22.88 -13.54 19.57
N VAL A 164 -22.91 -14.38 20.61
CA VAL A 164 -23.64 -14.04 21.85
C VAL A 164 -22.96 -12.86 22.56
N GLY A 165 -23.70 -11.78 22.79
CA GLY A 165 -23.24 -10.62 23.54
C GLY A 165 -24.39 -9.65 23.81
N ALA A 166 -24.34 -8.95 24.94
CA ALA A 166 -25.39 -7.99 25.33
C ALA A 166 -25.43 -6.73 24.44
N SER A 167 -24.43 -6.54 23.57
CA SER A 167 -24.36 -5.51 22.54
C SER A 167 -23.29 -5.87 21.51
N VAL A 168 -23.37 -5.27 20.32
CA VAL A 168 -22.37 -5.47 19.26
C VAL A 168 -20.94 -5.13 19.72
N THR A 169 -20.77 -4.13 20.58
CA THR A 169 -19.44 -3.70 21.04
C THR A 169 -18.74 -4.70 21.97
N VAL A 170 -19.46 -5.65 22.56
CA VAL A 170 -18.88 -6.67 23.45
C VAL A 170 -18.65 -8.02 22.78
N VAL A 171 -19.12 -8.20 21.53
CA VAL A 171 -18.86 -9.44 20.80
C VAL A 171 -17.41 -9.50 20.30
N THR A 172 -16.96 -10.72 19.98
CA THR A 172 -15.64 -10.90 19.37
C THR A 172 -15.60 -10.19 18.01
N PRO A 173 -14.55 -9.39 17.71
CA PRO A 173 -14.45 -8.71 16.43
C PRO A 173 -14.43 -9.69 15.26
N LEU A 174 -15.23 -9.38 14.23
CA LEU A 174 -15.21 -10.06 12.95
C LEU A 174 -13.90 -9.77 12.21
N ILE A 175 -13.48 -8.50 12.25
CA ILE A 175 -12.23 -7.98 11.70
C ILE A 175 -11.42 -7.36 12.83
N ASN A 176 -10.15 -7.69 12.91
CA ASN A 176 -9.18 -7.07 13.82
C ASN A 176 -7.97 -6.55 13.02
N PRO A 177 -7.05 -5.78 13.65
CA PRO A 177 -5.88 -5.25 12.95
C PRO A 177 -5.07 -6.33 12.22
N PHE A 178 -4.93 -7.54 12.77
CA PHE A 178 -4.16 -8.61 12.10
C PHE A 178 -4.80 -9.12 10.79
N ASP A 179 -6.04 -8.76 10.48
CA ASP A 179 -6.72 -9.19 9.26
C ASP A 179 -6.47 -8.24 8.08
N TYR A 180 -5.98 -7.03 8.31
CA TYR A 180 -5.73 -6.06 7.25
C TYR A 180 -4.45 -5.26 7.42
N SER A 181 -3.86 -5.23 8.62
CA SER A 181 -2.67 -4.43 8.86
C SER A 181 -1.42 -5.12 8.32
N VAL A 182 -0.48 -4.30 7.85
CA VAL A 182 0.80 -4.72 7.30
C VAL A 182 1.94 -4.03 8.04
N THR A 183 3.11 -4.67 8.04
CA THR A 183 4.29 -4.11 8.69
C THR A 183 5.43 -4.03 7.70
N PHE A 184 5.94 -2.81 7.51
CA PHE A 184 7.12 -2.53 6.73
C PHE A 184 8.37 -2.67 7.60
N GLN A 185 9.35 -3.45 7.15
CA GLN A 185 10.60 -3.69 7.90
C GLN A 185 11.82 -3.27 7.07
N SER A 186 12.75 -2.56 7.69
CA SER A 186 14.00 -2.10 7.06
C SER A 186 13.82 -1.11 5.89
N TRP A 187 12.70 -0.39 5.86
CA TRP A 187 12.43 0.67 4.87
C TRP A 187 13.09 2.02 5.19
N ALA A 188 13.89 2.09 6.26
CA ALA A 188 14.75 3.23 6.54
C ALA A 188 15.77 3.50 5.42
N SER A 189 16.03 2.50 4.56
CA SER A 189 16.86 2.64 3.37
C SER A 189 16.29 1.88 2.19
N VAL A 190 15.97 2.59 1.11
CA VAL A 190 15.65 2.00 -0.20
C VAL A 190 16.81 2.25 -1.15
N THR A 191 17.40 1.18 -1.68
CA THR A 191 18.49 1.29 -2.66
C THR A 191 17.96 1.55 -4.06
N ILE A 192 18.39 2.65 -4.66
CA ILE A 192 18.08 3.06 -6.04
C ILE A 192 19.36 3.03 -6.87
N ARG A 193 19.30 2.46 -8.08
CA ARG A 193 20.35 2.45 -9.10
C ARG A 193 19.89 3.25 -10.32
N PHE A 194 20.66 4.22 -10.78
CA PHE A 194 20.38 4.89 -12.05
C PHE A 194 21.14 4.25 -13.21
N ALA A 195 20.47 4.04 -14.34
CA ALA A 195 21.06 3.54 -15.56
C ALA A 195 20.75 4.52 -16.70
N ASN A 196 21.74 5.31 -17.13
CA ASN A 196 21.60 6.15 -18.30
C ASN A 196 21.79 5.32 -19.58
N THR A 197 20.75 5.28 -20.41
CA THR A 197 20.73 4.58 -21.70
C THR A 197 20.79 5.54 -22.90
N GLY A 198 20.81 6.84 -22.63
CA GLY A 198 20.96 7.90 -23.62
C GLY A 198 22.40 8.04 -24.12
N SER A 199 22.58 8.88 -25.14
CA SER A 199 23.90 9.21 -25.68
C SER A 199 24.61 10.33 -24.90
N ASN A 200 23.84 11.19 -24.21
CA ASN A 200 24.34 12.34 -23.48
C ASN A 200 24.33 12.10 -21.97
N PRO A 201 25.25 12.71 -21.21
CA PRO A 201 25.15 12.73 -19.76
C PRO A 201 23.91 13.47 -19.27
N VAL A 202 23.33 12.96 -18.18
CA VAL A 202 22.18 13.57 -17.51
C VAL A 202 22.62 14.07 -16.14
N SER A 203 22.44 15.37 -15.89
CA SER A 203 22.73 15.98 -14.59
C SER A 203 21.47 15.98 -13.73
N ILE A 204 21.57 15.42 -12.54
CA ILE A 204 20.54 15.43 -11.48
C ILE A 204 20.99 16.45 -10.44
N ALA A 205 20.23 17.52 -10.28
CA ALA A 205 20.58 18.56 -9.30
C ALA A 205 20.43 18.05 -7.86
N GLN A 206 21.12 18.69 -6.93
CA GLN A 206 20.91 18.45 -5.50
C GLN A 206 19.42 18.66 -5.13
N ASN A 207 18.88 17.77 -4.29
CA ASN A 207 17.51 17.79 -3.77
C ASN A 207 16.42 17.85 -4.86
N SER A 208 16.71 17.41 -6.09
CA SER A 208 15.77 17.50 -7.21
C SER A 208 14.86 16.29 -7.36
N LEU A 209 15.02 15.25 -6.53
CA LEU A 209 14.25 14.01 -6.56
C LEU A 209 13.74 13.64 -5.17
N ARG A 210 12.68 12.83 -5.10
CA ARG A 210 12.28 12.10 -3.88
C ARG A 210 11.63 10.77 -4.24
N LEU A 211 11.52 9.87 -3.27
CA LEU A 211 10.74 8.65 -3.40
C LEU A 211 9.32 8.93 -2.95
N VAL A 212 8.36 8.45 -3.73
CA VAL A 212 6.94 8.47 -3.38
C VAL A 212 6.44 7.04 -3.38
N LEU A 213 5.96 6.62 -2.22
CA LEU A 213 5.19 5.41 -2.02
C LEU A 213 3.71 5.76 -2.07
N SER A 214 3.03 5.37 -3.14
CA SER A 214 1.59 5.57 -3.33
C SER A 214 0.80 4.34 -2.87
N PHE A 215 -0.38 4.56 -2.31
CA PHE A 215 -1.30 3.54 -1.80
C PHE A 215 -2.74 4.06 -1.81
N ALA A 216 -3.75 3.21 -1.55
CA ALA A 216 -5.13 3.68 -1.40
C ALA A 216 -5.28 4.47 -0.09
N ASP A 217 -5.76 5.71 -0.18
CA ASP A 217 -5.85 6.64 0.97
C ASP A 217 -6.98 6.22 1.93
N ASP A 218 -6.64 6.07 3.20
CA ASP A 218 -7.58 5.75 4.27
C ASP A 218 -8.40 6.97 4.73
N SER A 219 -7.84 8.17 4.55
CA SER A 219 -8.41 9.46 4.97
C SER A 219 -9.36 10.06 3.93
N GLN A 220 -9.16 9.74 2.65
CA GLN A 220 -9.98 10.16 1.54
C GLN A 220 -10.40 8.95 0.70
N PRO A 221 -11.65 8.45 0.86
CA PRO A 221 -12.10 7.26 0.16
C PRO A 221 -11.88 7.37 -1.36
N GLY A 222 -11.16 6.41 -1.94
CA GLY A 222 -10.86 6.37 -3.37
C GLY A 222 -9.83 7.37 -3.90
N ALA A 223 -9.15 8.09 -3.01
CA ALA A 223 -7.94 8.83 -3.36
C ALA A 223 -6.70 7.93 -3.28
N ILE A 224 -5.60 8.41 -3.89
CA ILE A 224 -4.28 7.81 -3.75
C ILE A 224 -3.53 8.61 -2.69
N GLY A 225 -3.24 7.96 -1.56
CA GLY A 225 -2.39 8.48 -0.51
C GLY A 225 -0.92 8.36 -0.91
N THR A 226 -0.09 9.24 -0.37
CA THR A 226 1.35 9.22 -0.61
C THR A 226 2.15 9.30 0.69
N ALA A 227 3.17 8.46 0.78
CA ALA A 227 4.24 8.58 1.76
C ALA A 227 5.49 9.00 1.01
N GLU A 228 6.11 10.08 1.46
CA GLU A 228 7.27 10.67 0.77
C GLU A 228 8.54 10.49 1.59
N SER A 229 9.65 10.28 0.87
CA SER A 229 10.98 10.30 1.47
C SER A 229 11.52 11.73 1.56
N ALA A 230 12.62 11.92 2.30
CA ALA A 230 13.41 13.13 2.17
C ALA A 230 13.90 13.35 0.71
N PRO A 231 14.04 14.61 0.25
CA PRO A 231 14.63 14.91 -1.04
C PRO A 231 16.07 14.39 -1.17
N PHE A 232 16.46 14.05 -2.39
CA PHE A 232 17.79 13.57 -2.77
C PHE A 232 18.08 13.96 -4.23
N PRO A 233 19.31 13.78 -4.74
CA PRO A 233 20.55 13.50 -4.01
C PRO A 233 21.02 14.70 -3.18
N ALA A 234 21.81 14.47 -2.13
CA ALA A 234 22.36 15.56 -1.30
C ALA A 234 23.47 16.37 -1.98
N ALA A 235 23.94 15.95 -3.16
CA ALA A 235 24.84 16.68 -4.04
C ALA A 235 24.43 16.42 -5.49
N SER A 236 24.75 17.34 -6.40
CA SER A 236 24.46 17.13 -7.82
C SER A 236 25.16 15.87 -8.35
N LEU A 237 24.39 14.99 -8.98
CA LEU A 237 24.88 13.79 -9.64
C LEU A 237 24.95 14.02 -11.14
N ASN A 238 25.94 13.44 -11.79
CA ASN A 238 25.94 13.31 -13.23
C ASN A 238 25.89 11.82 -13.57
N THR A 239 24.92 11.41 -14.37
CA THR A 239 24.76 10.04 -14.87
C THR A 239 25.12 10.05 -16.35
N PRO A 240 26.36 9.76 -16.73
CA PRO A 240 26.84 9.78 -18.10
C PRO A 240 26.49 8.49 -18.84
N SER A 241 26.60 8.53 -20.17
CA SER A 241 26.28 7.40 -21.04
C SER A 241 27.31 6.25 -20.99
N SER A 242 28.46 6.44 -20.31
CA SER A 242 29.57 5.46 -20.28
C SER A 242 30.41 5.37 -19.00
N MET A 243 30.37 6.35 -18.08
CA MET A 243 31.13 6.39 -16.80
C MET A 243 30.36 7.26 -15.81
N ILE A 244 30.02 6.85 -14.57
CA ILE A 244 29.27 7.71 -13.61
C ILE A 244 30.17 8.84 -13.08
N SER A 245 29.67 10.08 -12.92
CA SER A 245 30.46 11.15 -12.30
C SER A 245 29.72 11.88 -11.18
N VAL A 246 30.39 12.05 -10.03
CA VAL A 246 29.83 12.73 -8.85
C VAL A 246 30.53 14.08 -8.67
N ALA A 247 29.78 15.17 -8.65
CA ALA A 247 30.37 16.50 -8.42
C ALA A 247 30.88 16.59 -6.98
N VAL A 248 32.09 17.13 -6.81
CA VAL A 248 32.73 17.31 -5.51
C VAL A 248 33.35 18.68 -5.38
N THR A 249 33.39 19.21 -4.16
CA THR A 249 34.01 20.50 -3.85
C THR A 249 35.36 20.33 -3.15
N ASN A 250 36.22 21.32 -3.29
CA ASN A 250 37.50 21.38 -2.61
C ASN A 250 37.32 21.24 -1.08
N GLY A 251 38.06 20.33 -0.48
CA GLY A 251 38.00 20.02 0.95
C GLY A 251 36.93 19.01 1.34
N GLN A 252 36.07 18.57 0.42
CA GLN A 252 35.15 17.45 0.68
C GLN A 252 35.95 16.18 0.97
N THR A 253 35.41 15.31 1.83
CA THR A 253 36.05 14.03 2.18
C THR A 253 35.21 12.86 1.67
N LEU A 254 35.88 11.84 1.14
CA LEU A 254 35.30 10.58 0.70
C LEU A 254 35.81 9.47 1.62
N THR A 255 34.91 8.59 2.06
CA THR A 255 35.34 7.38 2.79
C THR A 255 35.56 6.26 1.78
N VAL A 256 36.76 5.68 1.78
CA VAL A 256 37.17 4.59 0.88
C VAL A 256 37.48 3.32 1.65
N PRO A 257 37.32 2.12 1.06
CA PRO A 257 37.72 0.86 1.68
C PRO A 257 39.20 0.84 2.08
N SER A 258 39.51 0.11 3.16
CA SER A 258 40.90 -0.15 3.56
C SER A 258 41.68 -0.81 2.41
N GLY A 259 42.90 -0.32 2.15
CA GLY A 259 43.72 -0.79 1.03
C GLY A 259 43.50 -0.03 -0.28
N THR A 260 42.59 0.94 -0.32
CA THR A 260 42.47 1.86 -1.46
C THR A 260 43.74 2.70 -1.60
N THR A 261 44.25 2.84 -2.82
CA THR A 261 45.44 3.65 -3.12
C THR A 261 45.11 4.76 -4.10
N LEU A 262 45.73 5.93 -3.93
CA LEU A 262 45.62 7.06 -4.86
C LEU A 262 46.96 7.26 -5.59
N SER A 263 46.94 7.24 -6.92
CA SER A 263 48.11 7.51 -7.76
C SER A 263 47.76 8.62 -8.76
N GLY A 264 48.22 9.83 -8.49
CA GLY A 264 47.78 11.02 -9.23
C GLY A 264 46.30 11.27 -8.97
N SER A 265 45.50 11.18 -10.03
CA SER A 265 44.02 11.27 -9.95
C SER A 265 43.34 9.90 -9.85
N ALA A 266 44.05 8.79 -10.05
CA ALA A 266 43.43 7.47 -10.10
C ALA A 266 43.37 6.81 -8.71
N LEU A 267 42.16 6.49 -8.25
CA LEU A 267 41.87 5.62 -7.12
C LEU A 267 41.81 4.17 -7.59
N SER A 268 42.67 3.32 -7.02
CA SER A 268 42.50 1.87 -7.07
C SER A 268 41.77 1.43 -5.80
N ILE A 269 40.51 1.04 -5.95
CA ILE A 269 39.60 0.74 -4.84
C ILE A 269 39.74 -0.73 -4.47
N ALA A 270 40.08 -0.99 -3.20
CA ALA A 270 40.07 -2.35 -2.66
C ALA A 270 38.62 -2.85 -2.49
N ALA A 271 38.42 -4.17 -2.47
CA ALA A 271 37.08 -4.76 -2.36
C ALA A 271 36.27 -4.15 -1.20
N GLY A 272 35.14 -3.53 -1.54
CA GLY A 272 34.30 -2.77 -0.62
C GLY A 272 33.63 -1.61 -1.35
N ASP A 273 32.94 -0.77 -0.58
CA ASP A 273 32.19 0.34 -1.14
C ASP A 273 32.88 1.69 -0.94
N LEU A 274 32.90 2.52 -1.99
CA LEU A 274 33.25 3.93 -1.86
C LEU A 274 32.02 4.71 -1.38
N VAL A 275 32.18 5.44 -0.28
CA VAL A 275 31.08 6.09 0.44
C VAL A 275 31.26 7.60 0.41
N PHE A 276 30.30 8.31 -0.17
CA PHE A 276 30.15 9.76 -0.01
C PHE A 276 29.17 10.02 1.12
N ASP A 277 29.65 10.58 2.23
CA ASP A 277 28.80 11.16 3.26
C ASP A 277 28.51 12.61 2.87
N ALA A 278 27.40 12.82 2.17
CA ALA A 278 26.94 14.16 1.75
C ALA A 278 25.95 14.77 2.75
N GLY A 279 26.05 14.42 4.04
CA GLY A 279 25.13 14.86 5.10
C GLY A 279 24.62 13.69 5.95
N THR A 280 23.72 13.98 6.89
CA THR A 280 23.35 13.06 7.98
C THR A 280 22.61 11.79 7.55
N ASN A 281 22.01 11.74 6.36
CA ASN A 281 21.14 10.62 5.93
C ASN A 281 21.34 10.13 4.49
N HIS A 282 22.28 10.68 3.73
CA HIS A 282 22.48 10.32 2.33
C HIS A 282 23.85 9.70 2.12
N ARG A 283 23.84 8.37 1.98
CA ARG A 283 25.02 7.59 1.67
C ARG A 283 25.00 7.24 0.20
N ILE A 284 25.99 7.71 -0.57
CA ILE A 284 26.24 7.18 -1.90
C ILE A 284 27.24 6.04 -1.75
N THR A 285 26.77 4.82 -1.92
CA THR A 285 27.61 3.60 -1.81
C THR A 285 27.90 3.08 -3.21
N LEU A 286 29.18 3.03 -3.57
CA LEU A 286 29.64 2.54 -4.87
C LEU A 286 30.41 1.22 -4.70
N SER A 287 29.85 0.13 -5.22
CA SER A 287 30.54 -1.16 -5.31
C SER A 287 31.45 -1.14 -6.54
N ALA A 288 32.63 -0.53 -6.42
CA ALA A 288 33.60 -0.46 -7.50
C ALA A 288 34.56 -1.67 -7.45
N SER A 289 34.56 -2.49 -8.50
CA SER A 289 35.56 -3.55 -8.68
C SER A 289 36.78 -3.11 -9.50
N SER A 290 36.86 -1.84 -9.92
CA SER A 290 37.76 -1.45 -11.04
C SER A 290 38.37 -0.03 -11.00
N GLY A 291 38.18 0.74 -9.92
CA GLY A 291 38.83 2.06 -9.72
C GLY A 291 37.93 3.27 -10.00
N ALA A 292 38.42 4.47 -9.67
CA ALA A 292 37.76 5.77 -9.86
C ALA A 292 38.80 6.85 -10.20
N GLU A 293 38.41 7.96 -10.82
CA GLU A 293 39.25 9.15 -10.92
C GLU A 293 38.72 10.26 -10.00
N VAL A 294 39.61 10.96 -9.29
CA VAL A 294 39.30 12.12 -8.44
C VAL A 294 39.96 13.39 -8.98
N PRO A 295 39.44 14.58 -8.62
CA PRO A 295 40.06 15.84 -9.01
C PRO A 295 41.54 15.91 -8.61
N ALA A 296 42.33 16.62 -9.43
CA ALA A 296 43.76 16.77 -9.20
C ALA A 296 44.05 17.39 -7.82
N GLY A 297 45.18 16.99 -7.22
CA GLY A 297 45.56 17.47 -5.88
C GLY A 297 44.80 16.82 -4.73
N SER A 298 43.89 15.87 -5.01
CA SER A 298 43.28 15.05 -3.96
C SER A 298 44.35 14.25 -3.21
N THR A 299 44.12 14.01 -1.92
CA THR A 299 45.05 13.28 -1.05
C THR A 299 44.32 12.17 -0.32
N ILE A 300 45.00 11.05 -0.05
CA ILE A 300 44.44 9.95 0.73
C ILE A 300 45.19 9.82 2.06
N THR A 301 44.47 9.75 3.17
CA THR A 301 45.00 9.49 4.50
C THR A 301 44.16 8.41 5.18
N GLY A 302 44.71 7.21 5.32
CA GLY A 302 43.96 6.05 5.83
C GLY A 302 42.81 5.68 4.89
N THR A 303 41.59 5.74 5.39
CA THR A 303 40.35 5.46 4.64
C THR A 303 39.63 6.72 4.18
N GLN A 304 40.28 7.89 4.23
CA GLN A 304 39.68 9.15 3.77
C GLN A 304 40.46 9.73 2.59
N VAL A 305 39.73 10.11 1.54
CA VAL A 305 40.25 10.90 0.42
C VAL A 305 39.73 12.32 0.54
N THR A 306 40.62 13.30 0.69
CA THR A 306 40.28 14.73 0.69
C THR A 306 40.43 15.28 -0.71
N ILE A 307 39.37 15.91 -1.23
CA ILE A 307 39.29 16.47 -2.58
C ILE A 307 40.14 17.75 -2.66
N GLY A 308 41.07 17.81 -3.62
CA GLY A 308 42.03 18.92 -3.74
C GLY A 308 41.55 20.13 -4.55
N SER A 309 40.54 19.94 -5.40
CA SER A 309 39.93 21.00 -6.20
C SER A 309 38.49 20.67 -6.52
N ASP A 310 37.67 21.68 -6.79
CA ASP A 310 36.35 21.47 -7.36
C ASP A 310 36.45 20.64 -8.65
N GLY A 311 35.52 19.72 -8.87
CA GLY A 311 35.56 18.85 -10.04
C GLY A 311 34.58 17.68 -9.92
N PHE A 312 34.95 16.57 -10.55
CA PHE A 312 34.14 15.35 -10.56
C PHE A 312 34.97 14.15 -10.11
N VAL A 313 34.32 13.23 -9.39
CA VAL A 313 34.80 11.87 -9.21
C VAL A 313 34.22 11.02 -10.31
N GLU A 314 35.04 10.54 -11.25
CA GLU A 314 34.61 9.69 -12.36
C GLU A 314 34.74 8.21 -11.99
N LEU A 315 33.76 7.43 -12.41
CA LEU A 315 33.54 6.05 -12.01
C LEU A 315 33.23 5.21 -13.24
N PRO A 316 33.65 3.95 -13.31
CA PRO A 316 33.31 3.08 -14.43
C PRO A 316 31.79 2.94 -14.62
N SER A 317 31.31 2.69 -15.85
CA SER A 317 29.88 2.53 -16.18
C SER A 317 29.16 1.46 -15.38
N SER A 318 29.89 0.48 -14.86
CA SER A 318 29.35 -0.60 -14.02
C SER A 318 29.07 -0.16 -12.59
N THR A 319 29.42 1.06 -12.21
CA THR A 319 29.31 1.53 -10.83
C THR A 319 27.84 1.70 -10.46
N GLN A 320 27.46 1.18 -9.30
CA GLN A 320 26.11 1.31 -8.80
C GLN A 320 26.06 2.53 -7.89
N LEU A 321 25.29 3.55 -8.28
CA LEU A 321 24.86 4.53 -7.30
C LEU A 321 23.84 3.83 -6.39
N THR A 322 24.02 3.92 -5.08
CA THR A 322 23.02 3.53 -4.09
C THR A 322 22.65 4.78 -3.33
N LEU A 323 21.38 5.14 -3.30
CA LEU A 323 20.86 6.20 -2.44
C LEU A 323 20.14 5.56 -1.25
N ILE A 324 20.13 6.26 -0.12
CA ILE A 324 19.34 5.94 1.05
C ILE A 324 18.43 7.13 1.28
N SER A 325 17.11 6.91 1.27
CA SER A 325 16.14 7.90 1.70
C SER A 325 15.07 7.24 2.55
N PRO A 326 14.98 7.56 3.86
CA PRO A 326 13.94 7.02 4.72
C PRO A 326 12.59 7.70 4.43
N PHE A 327 11.50 6.95 4.59
CA PHE A 327 10.14 7.49 4.67
C PHE A 327 9.86 8.00 6.09
N ALA A 328 9.14 9.12 6.21
CA ALA A 328 8.78 9.69 7.51
C ALA A 328 7.74 8.84 8.26
N SER A 329 6.76 8.33 7.52
CA SER A 329 5.77 7.36 7.97
C SER A 329 5.51 6.39 6.83
N LEU A 330 5.13 5.16 7.18
CA LEU A 330 4.71 4.16 6.22
C LEU A 330 3.27 3.78 6.52
N PRO A 331 2.46 3.52 5.48
CA PRO A 331 1.11 3.02 5.65
C PRO A 331 1.13 1.66 6.34
N ASP A 332 0.06 1.36 7.08
CA ASP A 332 -0.10 0.11 7.82
C ASP A 332 -1.30 -0.70 7.33
N THR A 333 -1.98 -0.30 6.27
CA THR A 333 -3.10 -1.04 5.65
C THR A 333 -2.63 -1.88 4.45
N MET A 334 -3.19 -3.08 4.29
CA MET A 334 -2.93 -3.93 3.12
C MET A 334 -3.43 -3.32 1.82
N GLY A 335 -2.91 -3.80 0.69
CA GLY A 335 -3.37 -3.35 -0.62
C GLY A 335 -2.30 -3.40 -1.70
N HIS A 336 -2.52 -2.56 -2.70
CA HIS A 336 -1.60 -2.33 -3.80
C HIS A 336 -0.75 -1.09 -3.54
N PHE A 337 0.56 -1.21 -3.80
CA PHE A 337 1.54 -0.18 -3.56
C PHE A 337 2.32 0.12 -4.83
N SER A 338 2.64 1.39 -5.01
CA SER A 338 3.50 1.87 -6.09
C SER A 338 4.64 2.67 -5.50
N LEU A 339 5.87 2.26 -5.78
CA LEU A 339 7.05 3.03 -5.43
C LEU A 339 7.62 3.68 -6.68
N SER A 340 7.82 4.99 -6.64
CA SER A 340 8.31 5.76 -7.78
C SER A 340 9.34 6.81 -7.35
N ILE A 341 10.21 7.18 -8.28
CA ILE A 341 11.08 8.36 -8.14
C ILE A 341 10.36 9.51 -8.82
N VAL A 342 10.15 10.59 -8.10
CA VAL A 342 9.51 11.80 -8.64
C VAL A 342 10.46 12.99 -8.56
N CYS A 343 10.21 13.98 -9.40
CA CYS A 343 10.87 15.27 -9.32
C CYS A 343 10.43 16.04 -8.07
N ASN A 344 11.39 16.70 -7.43
CA ASN A 344 11.19 17.61 -6.32
C ASN A 344 11.49 19.03 -6.81
N ASP A 345 10.47 19.88 -6.90
CA ASP A 345 10.65 21.32 -7.16
C ASP A 345 10.52 22.12 -5.85
N PRO A 346 11.63 22.40 -5.16
CA PRO A 346 11.59 23.15 -3.91
C PRO A 346 11.23 24.64 -4.10
N ALA A 347 11.26 25.17 -5.33
CA ALA A 347 11.06 26.60 -5.60
C ALA A 347 9.60 26.94 -5.95
N ASN A 348 8.79 25.95 -6.33
CA ASN A 348 7.40 26.18 -6.68
C ASN A 348 6.52 24.97 -6.26
N PRO A 349 5.78 25.06 -5.14
CA PRO A 349 4.85 24.01 -4.72
C PRO A 349 3.70 23.76 -5.71
N ASN A 350 3.57 24.61 -6.74
CA ASN A 350 2.58 24.48 -7.83
C ASN A 350 3.23 24.20 -9.20
N ALA A 351 4.53 23.87 -9.29
CA ALA A 351 5.14 23.39 -10.53
C ALA A 351 5.46 21.90 -10.42
N VAL A 352 4.65 21.08 -11.09
CA VAL A 352 4.99 19.71 -11.50
C VAL A 352 5.52 18.82 -10.36
N ASP A 353 5.13 19.13 -9.13
CA ASP A 353 5.51 18.38 -7.96
C ASP A 353 4.86 16.99 -8.03
N GLY A 354 5.66 15.92 -7.82
CA GLY A 354 5.14 14.55 -7.82
C GLY A 354 5.06 13.83 -9.17
N LYS A 355 5.55 14.41 -10.28
CA LYS A 355 5.69 13.65 -11.55
C LYS A 355 6.91 12.72 -11.52
N ARG A 356 6.76 11.53 -12.11
CA ARG A 356 7.84 10.54 -12.20
C ARG A 356 9.03 11.08 -12.98
N TYR A 357 10.23 10.81 -12.48
CA TYR A 357 11.48 11.22 -13.11
C TYR A 357 11.80 10.33 -14.32
N ASP A 358 12.12 10.91 -15.48
CA ASP A 358 12.57 10.17 -16.67
C ASP A 358 13.94 10.61 -17.21
N GLY A 359 14.60 11.54 -16.52
CA GLY A 359 15.84 12.15 -16.97
C GLY A 359 15.84 13.67 -16.89
N ASP A 360 14.67 14.30 -16.92
CA ASP A 360 14.59 15.76 -16.94
C ASP A 360 13.41 16.28 -16.11
N CYS A 361 13.69 16.95 -15.00
CA CYS A 361 12.65 17.59 -14.19
C CYS A 361 12.14 18.93 -14.76
N THR A 362 12.75 19.45 -15.82
CA THR A 362 12.44 20.78 -16.40
C THR A 362 11.53 20.73 -17.61
N ARG A 363 11.31 19.54 -18.20
CA ARG A 363 10.61 19.36 -19.49
C ARG A 363 9.09 19.50 -19.44
N TYR A 364 8.51 19.89 -18.31
CA TYR A 364 7.08 19.76 -18.12
C TYR A 364 6.41 21.11 -17.86
N GLY A 365 5.33 21.35 -18.62
CA GLY A 365 4.52 22.56 -18.50
C GLY A 365 3.93 22.74 -17.10
N THR A 366 3.48 23.95 -16.81
CA THR A 366 2.82 24.32 -15.55
C THR A 366 1.44 23.66 -15.43
N ASP A 367 0.84 23.68 -14.24
CA ASP A 367 -0.53 23.21 -14.01
C ASP A 367 -1.57 23.87 -14.95
N ALA A 368 -1.26 25.08 -15.44
CA ALA A 368 -2.09 25.83 -16.39
C ALA A 368 -1.99 25.34 -17.84
N ALA A 369 -0.94 24.59 -18.20
CA ALA A 369 -0.72 24.05 -19.54
C ALA A 369 -0.01 22.69 -19.45
N PRO A 370 -0.70 21.63 -18.98
CA PRO A 370 -0.10 20.32 -18.84
C PRO A 370 0.32 19.81 -20.21
N VAL A 371 1.62 19.67 -20.43
CA VAL A 371 2.16 18.93 -21.58
C VAL A 371 1.77 17.47 -21.36
N ALA A 372 1.16 16.85 -22.37
CA ALA A 372 0.83 15.42 -22.34
C ALA A 372 2.11 14.62 -22.04
N TYR A 373 2.22 14.17 -20.79
CA TYR A 373 3.40 13.49 -20.28
C TYR A 373 3.08 12.01 -20.13
N THR A 374 3.78 11.17 -20.88
CA THR A 374 3.75 9.72 -20.68
C THR A 374 5.08 9.32 -20.06
N PRO A 375 5.13 9.05 -18.74
CA PRO A 375 6.37 8.64 -18.10
C PRO A 375 6.90 7.37 -18.77
N THR A 376 8.17 7.39 -19.17
CA THR A 376 8.83 6.22 -19.76
C THR A 376 9.14 5.16 -18.71
N ASN A 377 9.32 5.58 -17.46
CA ASN A 377 9.53 4.70 -16.32
C ASN A 377 8.21 4.24 -15.71
N GLN A 378 8.08 2.92 -15.62
CA GLN A 378 7.01 2.29 -14.86
C GLN A 378 7.34 2.34 -13.37
N PRO A 379 6.33 2.52 -12.50
CA PRO A 379 6.55 2.48 -11.07
C PRO A 379 6.83 1.03 -10.65
N TYR A 380 7.51 0.86 -9.52
CA TYR A 380 7.65 -0.44 -8.92
C TYR A 380 6.35 -0.80 -8.19
N LEU A 381 5.56 -1.67 -8.81
CA LEU A 381 4.30 -2.15 -8.26
C LEU A 381 4.53 -3.38 -7.40
N PHE A 382 3.99 -3.36 -6.17
CA PHE A 382 4.00 -4.52 -5.29
C PHE A 382 2.70 -4.60 -4.49
N ARG A 383 2.54 -5.72 -3.78
CA ARG A 383 1.34 -6.06 -3.02
C ARG A 383 1.75 -6.35 -1.58
N ALA A 384 0.96 -5.87 -0.63
CA ALA A 384 1.21 -6.04 0.79
C ALA A 384 0.03 -6.77 1.42
N ALA A 385 0.22 -8.03 1.79
CA ALA A 385 -0.82 -8.86 2.40
C ALA A 385 -0.65 -8.92 3.93
N PRO A 386 -1.76 -8.98 4.69
CA PRO A 386 -1.73 -9.12 6.13
C PRO A 386 -1.22 -10.51 6.52
N ARG A 387 -0.65 -10.64 7.73
CA ARG A 387 -0.08 -11.89 8.28
C ARG A 387 1.04 -12.54 7.44
N GLY A 388 1.54 -11.82 6.43
CA GLY A 388 2.69 -12.23 5.64
C GLY A 388 4.02 -12.01 6.37
N THR A 389 5.11 -12.38 5.71
CA THR A 389 6.43 -11.88 6.09
C THR A 389 6.43 -10.35 6.06
N PRO A 390 7.09 -9.66 7.01
CA PRO A 390 7.23 -8.22 6.95
C PRO A 390 7.71 -7.77 5.58
N ILE A 391 7.15 -6.66 5.10
CA ILE A 391 7.44 -6.15 3.76
C ILE A 391 8.85 -5.58 3.81
N LEU A 392 9.77 -6.20 3.09
CA LEU A 392 11.13 -5.72 2.94
C LEU A 392 11.19 -4.71 1.78
N PRO A 393 12.11 -3.75 1.81
CA PRO A 393 12.34 -2.87 0.67
C PRO A 393 12.72 -3.71 -0.56
N PRO A 394 12.36 -3.26 -1.77
CA PRO A 394 12.71 -3.99 -2.97
C PRO A 394 14.23 -4.15 -3.08
N SER A 395 14.66 -5.28 -3.68
CA SER A 395 16.03 -5.40 -4.19
C SER A 395 16.33 -4.20 -5.10
N PRO A 396 17.59 -3.72 -5.17
CA PRO A 396 17.94 -2.43 -5.75
C PRO A 396 17.10 -2.03 -6.97
N LEU A 397 16.35 -0.94 -6.85
CA LEU A 397 15.48 -0.43 -7.91
C LEU A 397 16.33 0.15 -9.03
N THR A 398 16.34 -0.48 -10.20
CA THR A 398 17.00 0.09 -11.37
C THR A 398 16.07 1.07 -12.07
N TRP A 399 16.45 2.34 -12.09
CA TRP A 399 15.74 3.43 -12.74
C TRP A 399 16.46 3.83 -14.03
N THR A 400 15.80 3.64 -15.16
CA THR A 400 16.39 3.95 -16.47
C THR A 400 16.17 5.41 -16.83
N ILE A 401 17.22 6.06 -17.29
CA ILE A 401 17.21 7.43 -17.79
C ILE A 401 17.54 7.38 -19.29
N LYS A 402 16.93 8.26 -20.09
CA LYS A 402 17.12 8.33 -21.55
C LYS A 402 17.61 9.68 -22.03
#